data_AF-A0ABD5ZKJ6-F1
#
_entry.id   AF-A0ABD5ZKJ6-F1
#
_cell.length_a   1.000
_cell.length_b   1.000
_cell.length_c   1.000
_cell.angle_alpha   90.00
_cell.angle_beta   90.00
_cell.angle_gamma   90.00
#
_symmetry.space_group_name_H-M   'P 1'
#
loop_
_entity.id
_entity.type
_entity.pdbx_description
1 polymer ?
#
loop_
_entity_poly.entity_id
_entity_poly.type
_entity_poly.pdbx_seq_one_letter_code
_entity_poly.pdbx_strand_id
1 'polypeptide(L)' 'MTLPDYVPDDADSEEAAAIVAAVSAHLDAEGEDEETPETWDGKRWAFAGRTEAVLGRTVRPTDGTPTDAWTAAGRADRL' A
#
# COMPACT_ATOMS: atom_id res chain seq x y z
N MET A 1 -0.81 25.25 17.62
CA MET A 1 -1.03 23.95 16.97
C MET A 1 0.31 23.26 16.92
N THR A 2 0.44 22.08 17.51
CA THR A 2 1.64 21.25 17.37
C THR A 2 1.58 20.58 16.00
N LEU A 3 2.63 20.72 15.19
CA LEU A 3 2.72 20.03 13.90
C LEU A 3 2.93 18.53 14.13
N PRO A 4 2.42 17.67 13.25
CA PRO A 4 2.61 16.23 13.36
C PRO A 4 4.08 15.83 13.18
N ASP A 5 4.48 14.72 13.81
CA ASP A 5 5.88 14.24 13.89
C ASP A 5 6.53 13.93 12.52
N TYR A 6 5.72 13.77 11.46
CA TYR A 6 6.20 13.57 10.09
C TYR A 6 6.61 14.89 9.39
N VAL A 7 6.33 16.05 9.96
CA VAL A 7 6.70 17.34 9.37
C VAL A 7 8.14 17.66 9.77
N PRO A 8 9.05 17.91 8.81
CA PRO A 8 10.43 18.26 9.11
C PRO A 8 10.53 19.53 9.98
N ASP A 9 11.48 19.54 10.92
CA ASP A 9 11.70 20.68 11.82
C ASP A 9 12.13 21.96 11.08
N ASP A 10 12.72 21.83 9.90
CA ASP A 10 13.19 22.94 9.05
C ASP A 10 12.17 23.42 8.01
N ALA A 11 10.99 22.80 7.95
CA ALA A 11 9.93 23.19 7.01
C ALA A 11 9.36 24.57 7.38
N ASP A 12 9.23 25.44 6.38
CA ASP A 12 8.52 26.69 6.57
C ASP A 12 7.01 26.47 6.70
N SER A 13 6.27 27.54 7.00
CA SER A 13 4.82 27.44 7.23
C SER A 13 4.03 26.99 6.01
N GLU A 14 4.47 27.35 4.80
CA GLU A 14 3.81 26.96 3.57
C GLU A 14 4.12 25.49 3.25
N GLU A 15 5.38 25.08 3.41
CA GLU A 15 5.82 23.70 3.26
C GLU A 15 5.11 22.77 4.25
N ALA A 16 5.07 23.13 5.53
CA ALA A 16 4.37 22.36 6.56
C ALA A 16 2.88 22.19 6.24
N ALA A 17 2.23 23.26 5.75
CA ALA A 17 0.82 23.20 5.34
C ALA A 17 0.62 22.28 4.13
N ALA A 18 1.51 22.32 3.13
CA ALA A 18 1.44 21.46 1.96
C ALA A 18 1.63 19.97 2.31
N ILE A 19 2.59 19.66 3.20
CA ILE A 19 2.83 18.28 3.65
C ILE A 19 1.61 17.75 4.41
N VAL A 20 1.08 18.52 5.37
CA VAL A 20 -0.12 18.12 6.12
C VAL A 20 -1.32 17.91 5.18
N ALA A 21 -1.52 18.79 4.20
CA ALA A 21 -2.61 18.66 3.25
C ALA A 21 -2.48 17.40 2.38
N ALA A 22 -1.27 17.10 1.89
CA ALA A 22 -1.03 15.91 1.07
C ALA A 22 -1.24 14.60 1.85
N VAL A 23 -0.73 14.54 3.09
CA VAL A 23 -0.89 13.35 3.95
C VAL A 23 -2.36 13.17 4.33
N SER A 24 -3.05 14.24 4.74
CA SER A 24 -4.48 14.15 5.06
C SER A 24 -5.31 13.70 3.86
N ALA A 25 -5.04 14.25 2.67
CA ALA A 25 -5.75 13.84 1.45
C ALA A 25 -5.51 12.36 1.10
N HIS A 26 -4.29 11.85 1.33
CA HIS A 26 -4.01 10.43 1.13
C HIS A 26 -4.78 9.56 2.15
N LEU A 27 -4.79 9.94 3.43
CA LEU A 27 -5.51 9.20 4.47
C LEU A 27 -7.03 9.23 4.27
N ASP A 28 -7.58 10.36 3.83
CA ASP A 28 -8.99 10.47 3.50
C ASP A 28 -9.35 9.56 2.32
N ALA A 29 -8.47 9.44 1.31
CA ALA A 29 -8.68 8.53 0.17
C ALA A 29 -8.61 7.05 0.56
N GLU A 30 -7.85 6.67 1.59
CA GLU A 30 -7.78 5.29 2.08
C GLU A 30 -9.03 4.91 2.91
N GLY A 31 -9.74 5.89 3.47
CA GLY A 31 -10.93 5.67 4.28
C GLY A 31 -12.24 5.45 3.51
N GLU A 32 -12.24 5.64 2.19
CA GLU A 32 -13.43 5.50 1.33
C GLU A 32 -13.67 4.07 0.81
N ASP A 33 -12.76 3.14 1.09
CA ASP A 33 -12.96 1.72 0.78
C ASP A 33 -13.83 1.07 1.88
N GLU A 34 -15.15 0.98 1.64
CA GLU A 34 -16.04 0.14 2.43
C GLU A 34 -15.44 -1.28 2.53
N GLU A 35 -15.17 -1.74 3.76
CA GLU A 35 -14.53 -3.01 4.10
C GLU A 35 -15.34 -4.23 3.58
N THR A 36 -15.29 -4.45 2.28
CA THR A 36 -15.50 -5.77 1.71
C THR A 36 -14.24 -6.59 2.02
N PRO A 37 -14.38 -7.84 2.50
CA PRO A 37 -13.22 -8.66 2.77
C PRO A 37 -12.40 -8.77 1.48
N GLU A 38 -11.24 -8.13 1.46
CA GLU A 38 -10.42 -8.07 0.27
C GLU A 38 -10.06 -9.50 -0.14
N THR A 39 -10.50 -9.94 -1.31
CA THR A 39 -10.13 -11.23 -1.87
C THR A 39 -9.13 -11.04 -3.01
N TRP A 40 -8.49 -12.15 -3.38
CA TRP A 40 -7.60 -12.18 -4.53
C TRP A 40 -8.35 -12.16 -5.87
N ASP A 41 -9.68 -12.21 -5.88
CA ASP A 41 -10.48 -12.19 -7.11
C ASP A 41 -10.21 -10.93 -7.93
N GLY A 42 -10.00 -11.12 -9.24
CA GLY A 42 -9.54 -10.04 -10.13
C GLY A 42 -8.08 -9.61 -9.96
N LYS A 43 -7.45 -9.80 -8.80
CA LYS A 43 -6.07 -9.39 -8.49
C LYS A 43 -5.01 -10.48 -8.77
N ARG A 44 -5.39 -11.78 -8.74
CA ARG A 44 -4.47 -12.94 -8.88
C ARG A 44 -3.55 -12.88 -10.09
N TRP A 45 -4.11 -12.58 -11.26
CA TRP A 45 -3.36 -12.60 -12.52
C TRP A 45 -2.35 -11.45 -12.60
N ALA A 46 -2.73 -10.26 -12.14
CA ALA A 46 -1.84 -9.10 -12.10
C ALA A 46 -0.68 -9.32 -11.13
N PHE A 47 -0.92 -9.96 -9.98
CA PHE A 47 0.15 -10.33 -9.05
C PHE A 47 1.08 -11.40 -9.62
N ALA A 48 0.52 -12.45 -10.22
CA ALA A 48 1.28 -13.51 -10.88
C ALA A 48 2.20 -12.96 -11.99
N GLY A 49 1.72 -12.03 -12.83
CA GLY A 49 2.52 -11.39 -13.86
C GLY A 49 3.64 -10.49 -13.30
N ARG A 50 3.35 -9.70 -12.25
CA ARG A 50 4.38 -8.88 -11.59
C ARG A 50 5.48 -9.73 -10.94
N THR A 51 5.11 -10.81 -10.27
CA THR A 51 6.07 -11.72 -9.65
C THR A 51 6.91 -12.48 -10.67
N GLU A 52 6.33 -12.88 -11.81
CA GLU A 52 7.11 -13.43 -12.93
C GLU A 52 8.14 -12.43 -13.45
N ALA A 53 7.75 -11.18 -13.67
CA ALA A 53 8.65 -10.14 -14.18
C ALA A 53 9.80 -9.79 -13.21
N VAL A 54 9.55 -9.82 -11.90
CA VAL A 54 10.53 -9.41 -10.87
C VAL A 54 11.36 -10.59 -10.35
N LEU A 55 10.71 -11.72 -10.07
CA LEU A 55 11.33 -12.89 -9.43
C LEU A 55 11.76 -13.95 -10.45
N GLY A 56 11.37 -13.81 -11.73
CA GLY A 56 11.61 -14.82 -12.77
C GLY A 56 10.78 -16.09 -12.60
N ARG A 57 9.78 -16.08 -11.71
CA ARG A 57 8.85 -17.19 -11.48
C ARG A 57 7.45 -16.68 -11.19
N THR A 58 6.45 -17.39 -11.68
CA THR A 58 5.05 -17.11 -11.36
C THR A 58 4.76 -17.55 -9.92
N VAL A 59 4.20 -16.65 -9.11
CA VAL A 59 3.73 -16.97 -7.75
C VAL A 59 2.21 -16.82 -7.71
N ARG A 60 1.53 -17.79 -7.10
CA ARG A 60 0.07 -17.78 -6.93
C ARG A 60 -0.30 -17.64 -5.45
N PRO A 61 -1.14 -16.66 -5.08
CA PRO A 61 -1.65 -16.55 -3.72
C PRO A 61 -2.55 -17.73 -3.33
N THR A 62 -2.46 -18.15 -2.07
CA THR A 62 -3.36 -19.12 -1.41
C THR A 62 -4.38 -18.40 -0.53
N ASP A 63 -5.39 -19.11 -0.01
CA ASP A 63 -6.46 -18.53 0.82
C ASP A 63 -5.97 -17.85 2.11
N GLY A 64 -4.75 -18.15 2.58
CA GLY A 64 -4.11 -17.48 3.72
C GLY A 64 -3.14 -16.36 3.35
N THR A 65 -3.02 -16.03 2.06
CA THR A 65 -2.10 -14.99 1.59
C THR A 65 -2.75 -13.63 1.75
N PRO A 66 -2.12 -12.68 2.47
CA PRO A 66 -2.63 -11.31 2.56
C PRO A 66 -2.89 -10.72 1.18
N THR A 67 -4.00 -10.04 0.98
CA THR A 67 -4.42 -9.49 -0.32
C THR A 67 -3.74 -8.17 -0.68
N ASP A 68 -3.07 -7.54 0.28
CA ASP A 68 -2.07 -6.51 0.00
C ASP A 68 -0.89 -7.13 -0.77
N ALA A 69 -0.67 -6.64 -1.99
CA ALA A 69 0.34 -7.17 -2.90
C ALA A 69 1.77 -6.99 -2.36
N TRP A 70 2.05 -5.95 -1.58
CA TRP A 70 3.38 -5.74 -1.01
C TRP A 70 3.68 -6.78 0.07
N THR A 71 2.75 -6.95 1.01
CA THR A 71 2.80 -7.93 2.08
C THR A 71 2.82 -9.37 1.55
N ALA A 72 2.09 -9.65 0.46
CA ALA A 72 2.13 -10.93 -0.23
C ALA A 72 3.47 -11.19 -0.90
N ALA A 73 4.04 -10.20 -1.60
CA ALA A 73 5.34 -10.31 -2.25
C ALA A 73 6.46 -10.61 -1.22
N GLY A 74 6.42 -10.00 -0.04
CA GLY A 74 7.35 -10.30 1.05
C GLY A 74 7.27 -11.74 1.59
N ARG A 75 6.20 -12.50 1.26
CA ARG A 75 6.04 -13.91 1.62
C ARG A 75 6.16 -14.86 0.42
N ALA A 76 6.54 -14.36 -0.76
CA ALA A 76 6.53 -15.11 -2.02
C ALA A 76 7.42 -16.36 -2.03
N ASP A 77 8.38 -16.48 -1.12
CA ASP A 77 9.19 -17.71 -0.94
C ASP A 77 8.47 -18.83 -0.18
N ARG A 78 7.34 -18.54 0.47
CA ARG A 78 6.51 -19.50 1.21
C ARG A 78 5.18 -19.81 0.51
N LEU A 79 4.95 -19.19 -0.65
CA LEU A 79 3.80 -19.40 -1.54
C LEU A 79 4.18 -20.41 -2.62
#